data_AF-A0A450T6P9-F1
#
_entry.id   AF-A0A450T6P9-F1
#
_cell.length_a   1.000
_cell.length_b   1.000
_cell.length_c   1.000
_cell.angle_alpha   90.00
_cell.angle_beta   90.00
_cell.angle_gamma   90.00
#
_symmetry.space_group_name_H-M   'P 1'
#
loop_
_entity.id
_entity.type
_entity.pdbx_description
1 polymer ?
#
loop_
_entity_poly.entity_id
_entity_poly.type
_entity_poly.pdbx_seq_one_letter_code
_entity_poly.pdbx_strand_id
1 'polypeptide(L)' 'MNIRLSAQEKIQIMNGEDLFAIMSKILLREAKIDREKEHFWIVGLDADNRILFIELVSLGS' A
#
# COMPACT_ATOMS: atom_id res chain seq x y z
N MET A 1 6.67 7.08 -5.59
CA MET A 1 6.78 7.60 -4.20
C MET A 1 6.78 6.43 -3.24
N ASN A 2 7.87 6.21 -2.51
CA ASN A 2 7.99 5.10 -1.57
C ASN A 2 7.19 5.37 -0.29
N ILE A 3 6.29 4.45 0.07
CA ILE A 3 5.44 4.57 1.25
C ILE A 3 6.19 4.01 2.46
N ARG A 4 6.33 4.82 3.51
CA ARG A 4 6.92 4.38 4.78
C ARG A 4 6.01 3.37 5.47
N LEU A 5 6.52 2.17 5.69
CA LEU A 5 5.85 1.09 6.42
C LEU A 5 6.36 0.99 7.84
N SER A 6 5.46 0.87 8.80
CA SER A 6 5.79 0.47 10.17
C SER A 6 6.17 -1.01 10.23
N ALA A 7 6.79 -1.44 11.33
CA ALA A 7 7.09 -2.86 11.54
C ALA A 7 5.82 -3.73 11.53
N GLN A 8 4.70 -3.21 12.02
CA GLN A 8 3.41 -3.91 12.01
C GLN A 8 2.77 -4.01 10.62
N GLU A 9 3.26 -3.26 9.63
CA GLU A 9 2.73 -3.26 8.25
C GLU A 9 3.58 -4.14 7.31
N LYS A 10 4.72 -4.65 7.79
CA LYS A 10 5.54 -5.65 7.09
C LYS A 10 5.05 -7.07 7.41
N ILE A 11 3.80 -7.33 7.07
CA ILE A 11 3.17 -8.64 7.30
C ILE A 11 3.34 -9.55 6.09
N GLN A 12 3.11 -10.84 6.32
CA GLN A 12 2.87 -11.81 5.26
C GLN A 12 1.48 -11.61 4.69
N ILE A 13 1.38 -11.50 3.37
CA ILE A 13 0.11 -11.37 2.65
C ILE A 13 -0.35 -12.75 2.23
N MET A 14 -1.46 -13.21 2.80
CA MET A 14 -2.05 -14.51 2.48
C MET A 14 -3.16 -14.36 1.43
N ASN A 15 -3.86 -13.23 1.44
CA ASN A 15 -4.98 -12.98 0.54
C ASN A 15 -5.24 -11.46 0.32
N GLY A 16 -6.32 -11.16 -0.41
CA GLY A 16 -6.71 -9.78 -0.72
C GLY A 16 -7.19 -8.96 0.49
N GLU A 17 -7.69 -9.60 1.56
CA GLU A 17 -8.15 -8.91 2.76
C GLU A 17 -6.97 -8.30 3.53
N ASP A 18 -5.86 -9.03 3.61
CA ASP A 18 -4.61 -8.55 4.22
C ASP A 18 -4.10 -7.30 3.49
N LEU A 19 -4.10 -7.35 2.15
CA LEU A 19 -3.69 -6.24 1.32
C LEU A 19 -4.63 -5.05 1.49
N PHE A 20 -5.95 -5.27 1.45
CA PHE A 20 -6.95 -4.23 1.65
C PHE A 20 -6.78 -3.51 2.99
N ALA A 21 -6.53 -4.25 4.07
CA ALA A 21 -6.36 -3.68 5.41
C ALA A 21 -5.16 -2.72 5.49
N ILE A 22 -4.06 -3.03 4.79
CA ILE A 22 -2.86 -2.18 4.74
C ILE A 22 -3.08 -0.99 3.81
N MET A 23 -3.56 -1.25 2.59
CA MET A 23 -3.76 -0.21 1.57
C MET A 23 -4.79 0.83 2.04
N SER A 24 -5.82 0.42 2.77
CA SER A 24 -6.79 1.34 3.39
C SER A 24 -6.13 2.28 4.40
N LYS A 25 -5.22 1.78 5.24
CA LYS A 25 -4.46 2.62 6.18
C LYS A 25 -3.54 3.58 5.45
N ILE A 26 -2.93 3.16 4.35
CA ILE A 26 -2.07 4.00 3.52
C ILE A 26 -2.90 5.12 2.87
N LEU A 27 -4.04 4.80 2.27
CA LEU A 27 -4.94 5.78 1.65
C LEU A 27 -5.41 6.84 2.66
N LEU A 28 -5.67 6.46 3.91
CA LEU A 28 -6.06 7.39 4.97
C LEU A 28 -4.96 8.36 5.39
N ARG A 29 -3.71 8.17 4.95
CA ARG A 29 -2.60 9.12 5.15
C ARG A 29 -2.60 10.23 4.11
N GLU A 30 -3.22 10.00 2.94
CA GLU A 30 -3.30 11.00 1.87
C GLU A 30 -4.23 12.16 2.24
N ALA A 31 -4.01 13.30 1.60
CA ALA A 31 -4.90 14.45 1.72
C ALA A 31 -6.30 14.08 1.22
N LYS A 32 -7.35 14.65 1.84
CA LYS A 32 -8.74 14.29 1.53
C LYS A 32 -9.07 14.40 0.03
N ILE A 33 -8.53 15.43 -0.63
CA ILE A 33 -8.71 15.68 -2.07
C ILE A 33 -8.05 14.63 -2.96
N ASP A 34 -6.99 13.99 -2.49
CA ASP A 34 -6.24 13.01 -3.28
C ASP A 34 -6.84 11.61 -3.12
N ARG A 35 -7.50 11.32 -2.00
CA ARG A 35 -8.12 10.00 -1.74
C ARG A 35 -9.15 9.56 -2.77
N GLU A 36 -9.79 10.51 -3.45
CA GLU A 36 -10.81 10.23 -4.47
C GLU A 36 -10.21 9.97 -5.87
N LYS A 37 -8.93 10.28 -6.05
CA LYS A 37 -8.23 10.05 -7.32
C LYS A 37 -7.87 8.58 -7.50
N GLU A 38 -7.66 8.19 -8.74
CA GLU A 38 -7.07 6.90 -9.05
C GLU A 38 -5.64 6.83 -8.51
N HIS A 39 -5.32 5.76 -7.77
CA HIS A 39 -3.98 5.47 -7.31
C HIS A 39 -3.48 4.17 -7.93
N PHE A 40 -2.34 4.23 -8.60
CA PHE A 40 -1.65 3.03 -9.07
C PHE A 40 -0.45 2.74 -8.17
N TRP A 41 -0.55 1.65 -7.41
CA TRP A 41 0.51 1.19 -6.51
C TRP A 41 1.17 -0.09 -7.02
N ILE A 42 2.46 -0.24 -6.71
CA ILE A 42 3.18 -1.51 -6.79
C ILE A 42 3.52 -1.94 -5.36
N VAL A 43 3.30 -3.22 -5.08
CA VAL A 43 3.68 -3.87 -3.82
C VAL A 43 4.74 -4.92 -4.15
N GLY A 44 5.94 -4.73 -3.60
CA GLY A 44 7.03 -5.70 -3.69
C GLY A 44 6.95 -6.69 -2.53
N LEU A 45 6.93 -7.99 -2.83
CA LEU A 45 6.92 -9.06 -1.85
C LEU A 45 8.23 -9.86 -1.90
N ASP A 46 8.61 -10.47 -0.77
CA ASP A 46 9.63 -11.52 -0.75
C ASP A 46 9.05 -12.89 -1.18
N ALA A 47 9.90 -13.92 -1.19
CA ALA A 47 9.51 -15.28 -1.57
C ALA A 47 8.47 -15.92 -0.63
N ASP A 48 8.31 -15.38 0.59
CA ASP A 48 7.33 -15.82 1.58
C ASP A 48 6.07 -14.92 1.57
N ASN A 49 5.89 -14.08 0.55
CA ASN A 49 4.80 -13.10 0.42
C ASN A 49 4.79 -12.01 1.49
N ARG A 50 5.93 -11.69 2.12
CA ARG A 50 6.01 -10.55 3.05
C ARG A 50 6.30 -9.26 2.31
N ILE A 51 5.65 -8.18 2.74
CA ILE A 51 5.85 -6.87 2.11
C ILE A 51 7.26 -6.36 2.37
N LEU A 52 8.00 -6.13 1.29
CA LEU A 52 9.28 -5.45 1.27
C LEU A 52 9.10 -3.93 1.13
N PHE A 53 8.25 -3.52 0.20
CA PHE A 53 7.95 -2.11 -0.06
C PHE A 53 6.58 -1.93 -0.72
N ILE A 54 6.05 -0.72 -0.59
CA ILE A 54 4.91 -0.23 -1.35
C ILE A 54 5.31 1.09 -1.99
N GLU A 55 5.02 1.23 -3.27
CA GLU A 55 5.29 2.45 -4.02
C GLU A 55 4.05 2.92 -4.77
N LEU A 56 3.71 4.20 -4.63
CA LEU A 56 2.78 4.88 -5.52
C LEU A 56 3.51 5.23 -6.82
N VAL A 57 3.08 4.65 -7.93
CA VAL A 57 3.66 4.84 -9.26
C VAL A 57 3.05 6.04 -9.95
N SER A 58 1.73 6.16 -9.93
CA SER A 58 1.01 7.28 -10.52
C SER A 58 -0.27 7.60 -9.76
N LEU A 59 -0.63 8.87 -9.80
CA LEU A 59 -1.91 9.39 -9.33
C LEU A 59 -2.66 9.94 -10.55
N GLY A 60 -3.86 9.43 -10.77
CA GLY A 60 -4.75 9.84 -11.85
C GLY A 60 -5.60 11.06 -11.48
N SER A 61 -6.56 11.37 -12.36
CA SER A 61 -7.59 12.39 -12.14
C SER A 61 -8.85 11.78 -11.57
#